data_AF-A0A1I7XGV5-F1
#
_entry.id   AF-A0A1I7XGV5-F1
#
_cell.length_a   1.000
_cell.length_b   1.000
_cell.length_c   1.000
_cell.angle_alpha   90.00
_cell.angle_beta   90.00
_cell.angle_gamma   90.00
#
_symmetry.space_group_name_H-M   'P 1'
#
loop_
_entity.id
_entity.type
_entity.pdbx_description
1 polymer ?
#
loop_
_entity_poly.entity_id
_entity_poly.type
_entity_poly.pdbx_seq_one_letter_code
_entity_poly.pdbx_strand_id
1 'polypeptide(L)'
;MGRAPKLILHEGNQMKVLPTAGHTVKRIADVFKRSRKAIMNFLRHQEKYGTKKSSGRPSKLNDREKRGILRTTSNNTISITEIRGTCSIDATESTAWRILDKPFSAMGLVDLAFVSTKMNSVECVINRSGSCTDN
;
A
#
# COMPACT_ATOMS: atom_id res chain seq x y z
N MET A 1 -13.94 11.25 12.06
CA MET A 1 -15.10 10.36 11.87
C MET A 1 -14.73 9.22 10.93
N GLY A 2 -14.58 8.00 11.44
CA GLY A 2 -14.22 6.82 10.64
C GLY A 2 -15.40 6.28 9.82
N ARG A 3 -15.12 5.56 8.74
CA ARG A 3 -16.17 4.87 7.96
C ARG A 3 -16.67 3.65 8.73
N ALA A 4 -17.99 3.43 8.69
CA ALA A 4 -18.59 2.20 9.22
C ALA A 4 -18.02 0.95 8.52
N PRO A 5 -17.87 -0.18 9.24
CA PRO A 5 -17.45 -1.44 8.65
C PRO A 5 -18.34 -1.86 7.48
N LYS A 6 -17.73 -2.46 6.44
CA LYS A 6 -18.48 -3.09 5.33
C LYS A 6 -19.27 -4.29 5.86
N LEU A 7 -20.36 -4.64 5.18
CA LEU A 7 -21.10 -5.89 5.43
C LEU A 7 -20.15 -7.07 5.35
N ILE A 8 -20.18 -7.93 6.38
CA ILE A 8 -19.34 -9.12 6.48
C ILE A 8 -19.86 -10.20 5.53
N LEU A 9 -19.00 -11.07 5.02
CA LEU A 9 -19.32 -12.12 4.05
C LEU A 9 -20.51 -13.00 4.50
N HIS A 10 -20.55 -13.37 5.78
CA HIS A 10 -21.64 -14.16 6.37
C HIS A 10 -22.96 -13.38 6.44
N GLU A 11 -22.93 -12.11 6.85
CA GLU A 11 -24.11 -11.23 6.84
C GLU A 11 -24.65 -11.05 5.40
N GLY A 12 -23.74 -10.90 4.43
CA GLY A 12 -24.08 -10.78 3.02
C GLY A 12 -24.78 -12.02 2.46
N ASN A 13 -24.34 -13.23 2.84
CA ASN A 13 -24.94 -14.48 2.38
C ASN A 13 -26.37 -14.65 2.92
N GLN A 14 -26.61 -14.37 4.20
CA GLN A 14 -27.97 -14.39 4.78
C GLN A 14 -28.86 -13.32 4.14
N MET A 15 -28.29 -12.14 3.85
CA MET A 15 -29.02 -11.05 3.21
C MET A 15 -29.37 -11.31 1.74
N LYS A 16 -28.72 -12.28 1.07
CA LYS A 16 -29.13 -12.76 -0.26
C LYS A 16 -30.37 -13.65 -0.20
N VAL A 17 -30.57 -14.39 0.89
CA VAL A 17 -31.68 -15.36 1.02
C VAL A 17 -33.01 -14.65 1.33
N LEU A 18 -32.97 -13.58 2.13
CA LEU A 18 -34.18 -12.91 2.64
C LEU A 18 -35.06 -12.20 1.59
N PRO A 19 -34.50 -11.52 0.56
CA PRO A 19 -35.30 -10.97 -0.53
C PRO A 19 -36.04 -12.05 -1.32
N THR A 20 -35.40 -13.21 -1.52
CA THR A 20 -36.01 -14.37 -2.20
C THR A 20 -37.19 -14.94 -1.41
N ALA A 21 -37.15 -14.81 -0.08
CA ALA A 21 -38.26 -15.16 0.82
C ALA A 21 -39.36 -14.07 0.90
N GLY A 22 -39.32 -13.03 0.06
CA GLY A 22 -40.34 -11.98 0.01
C GLY A 22 -40.25 -10.90 1.10
N HIS A 23 -39.15 -10.86 1.86
CA HIS A 23 -38.99 -9.83 2.89
C HIS A 23 -38.70 -8.44 2.30
N THR A 24 -39.36 -7.42 2.85
CA THR A 24 -39.12 -6.03 2.46
C THR A 24 -37.75 -5.53 2.94
N VAL A 25 -37.15 -4.61 2.18
CA VAL A 25 -35.86 -3.96 2.52
C VAL A 25 -35.89 -3.31 3.91
N LYS A 26 -37.05 -2.84 4.37
CA LYS A 26 -37.23 -2.29 5.72
C LYS A 26 -37.00 -3.36 6.80
N ARG A 27 -37.64 -4.51 6.68
CA ARG A 27 -37.48 -5.62 7.63
C ARG A 27 -36.04 -6.13 7.65
N ILE A 28 -35.39 -6.23 6.50
CA ILE A 28 -33.98 -6.62 6.39
C ILE A 28 -33.09 -5.58 7.09
N ALA A 29 -33.39 -4.29 6.95
CA ALA A 29 -32.66 -3.21 7.66
C ALA A 29 -32.75 -3.34 9.18
N ASP A 30 -33.94 -3.64 9.69
CA ASP A 30 -34.19 -3.77 11.11
C ASP A 30 -33.48 -5.02 11.68
N VAL A 31 -33.51 -6.15 10.97
CA VAL A 31 -32.83 -7.40 11.37
C VAL A 31 -31.31 -7.24 11.40
N PHE A 32 -30.72 -6.66 10.35
CA PHE A 32 -29.26 -6.49 10.24
C PHE A 32 -28.76 -5.23 10.95
N LYS A 33 -29.65 -4.41 11.52
CA LYS A 33 -29.33 -3.10 12.12
C LYS A 33 -28.49 -2.22 11.18
N ARG A 34 -28.77 -2.27 9.88
CA ARG A 34 -28.07 -1.51 8.83
C ARG A 34 -29.01 -0.51 8.19
N SER A 35 -28.43 0.53 7.60
CA SER A 35 -29.24 1.50 6.86
C SER A 35 -29.88 0.85 5.63
N ARG A 36 -31.14 1.24 5.34
CA ARG A 36 -31.84 0.81 4.11
C ARG A 36 -31.02 1.08 2.85
N LYS A 37 -30.26 2.18 2.83
CA LYS A 37 -29.38 2.55 1.71
C LYS A 37 -28.21 1.58 1.53
N ALA A 38 -27.59 1.11 2.61
CA ALA A 38 -26.51 0.12 2.54
C ALA A 38 -27.02 -1.21 1.97
N ILE A 39 -28.20 -1.63 2.39
CA ILE A 39 -28.84 -2.87 1.92
C ILE A 39 -29.22 -2.76 0.45
N MET A 40 -29.87 -1.66 0.04
CA MET A 40 -30.17 -1.44 -1.38
C MET A 40 -28.91 -1.41 -2.25
N ASN A 41 -27.83 -0.80 -1.78
CA ASN A 41 -26.55 -0.76 -2.51
C ASN A 41 -25.93 -2.15 -2.64
N PHE A 42 -26.01 -2.98 -1.61
CA PHE A 42 -25.57 -4.38 -1.66
C PHE A 42 -26.41 -5.20 -2.65
N LEU A 43 -27.75 -5.14 -2.55
CA LEU A 43 -28.65 -5.93 -3.40
C LEU A 43 -28.50 -5.59 -4.88
N ARG A 44 -28.23 -4.32 -5.22
CA ARG A 44 -27.98 -3.89 -6.61
C ARG A 44 -26.64 -4.37 -7.18
N HIS A 45 -25.64 -4.63 -6.33
CA HIS A 45 -24.26 -4.85 -6.75
C HIS A 45 -23.59 -6.01 -6.00
N GLN A 46 -24.27 -7.15 -5.87
CA GLN A 46 -23.83 -8.25 -5.01
C GLN A 46 -22.40 -8.74 -5.30
N GLU A 47 -22.03 -8.90 -6.57
CA GLU A 47 -20.68 -9.34 -6.97
C GLU A 47 -19.60 -8.26 -6.81
N LYS A 48 -19.99 -6.99 -6.99
CA LYS A 48 -19.09 -5.84 -6.98
C LYS A 48 -18.99 -5.15 -5.60
N TYR A 49 -19.84 -5.56 -4.65
CA TYR A 49 -19.90 -4.96 -3.34
C TYR A 49 -18.66 -5.31 -2.54
N GLY A 50 -18.02 -4.30 -1.94
CA GLY A 50 -16.86 -4.50 -1.08
C GLY A 50 -15.53 -4.82 -1.79
N THR A 51 -15.55 -5.30 -3.04
CA THR A 51 -14.35 -5.68 -3.83
C THR A 51 -13.52 -4.49 -4.31
N LYS A 52 -14.15 -3.31 -4.47
CA LYS A 52 -13.43 -2.09 -4.85
C LYS A 52 -12.49 -1.65 -3.74
N LYS A 53 -11.17 -1.74 -4.01
CA LYS A 53 -10.13 -1.10 -3.22
C LYS A 53 -10.04 0.38 -3.60
N SER A 54 -9.81 1.26 -2.63
CA SER A 54 -9.45 2.64 -2.92
C SER A 54 -7.99 2.68 -3.39
N SER A 55 -7.70 3.50 -4.40
CA SER A 55 -6.33 3.77 -4.87
C SER A 55 -5.40 4.36 -3.79
N GLY A 56 -5.96 4.77 -2.65
CA GLY A 56 -5.21 5.40 -1.57
C GLY A 56 -4.82 6.84 -1.91
N ARG A 57 -3.96 7.41 -1.08
CA ARG A 57 -3.40 8.75 -1.31
C ARG A 57 -2.32 8.67 -2.39
N PRO A 58 -2.34 9.54 -3.43
CA PRO A 58 -1.28 9.55 -4.43
C PRO A 58 0.07 9.87 -3.78
N SER A 59 1.14 9.34 -4.35
CA SER A 59 2.50 9.64 -3.89
C SER A 59 2.86 11.09 -4.21
N LYS A 60 3.64 11.73 -3.32
CA LYS A 60 4.19 13.08 -3.56
C LYS A 60 5.07 13.14 -4.80
N LEU A 61 5.74 12.03 -5.13
CA LEU A 61 6.65 11.92 -6.26
C LEU A 61 5.96 11.39 -7.50
N ASN A 62 6.28 11.99 -8.64
CA ASN A 62 5.87 11.58 -9.97
C ASN A 62 6.67 10.36 -10.43
N ASP A 63 6.15 9.60 -11.40
CA ASP A 63 6.80 8.38 -11.88
C ASP A 63 8.12 8.65 -12.60
N ARG A 64 8.28 9.84 -13.20
CA ARG A 64 9.56 10.30 -13.78
C ARG A 64 10.62 10.47 -12.70
N GLU A 65 10.28 11.09 -11.58
CA GLU A 65 11.19 11.33 -10.46
C GLU A 65 11.60 10.01 -9.82
N LYS A 66 10.64 9.09 -9.61
CA LYS A 66 10.92 7.73 -9.11
C LYS A 66 11.92 7.00 -10.01
N ARG A 67 11.74 7.06 -11.34
CA ARG A 67 12.69 6.47 -12.30
C ARG A 67 14.06 7.16 -12.26
N GLY A 68 14.09 8.47 -12.07
CA GLY A 68 15.32 9.25 -11.91
C GLY A 68 16.14 8.76 -10.72
N ILE A 69 15.51 8.65 -9.55
CA ILE A 69 16.14 8.12 -8.32
C ILE A 69 16.73 6.74 -8.59
N LEU A 70 15.92 5.81 -9.08
CA LEU A 70 16.35 4.42 -9.31
C LEU A 70 17.51 4.33 -10.30
N ARG A 71 17.47 5.12 -11.38
CA ARG A 71 18.55 5.13 -12.39
C ARG A 71 19.84 5.70 -11.84
N THR A 72 19.75 6.80 -11.09
CA THR A 72 20.90 7.44 -10.46
C THR A 72 21.55 6.41 -9.53
N THR A 73 20.82 5.91 -8.53
CA THR A 73 21.31 4.94 -7.54
C THR A 73 21.86 3.65 -8.16
N SER A 74 21.32 3.19 -9.29
CA SER A 74 21.85 2.00 -9.98
C SER A 74 23.22 2.23 -10.62
N ASN A 75 23.53 3.47 -11.02
CA ASN A 75 24.72 3.81 -11.78
C ASN A 75 25.84 4.41 -10.91
N ASN A 76 25.53 4.82 -9.68
CA ASN A 76 26.48 5.47 -8.79
C ASN A 76 26.31 5.02 -7.33
N THR A 77 27.40 5.13 -6.55
CA THR A 77 27.42 4.91 -5.10
C THR A 77 27.42 6.27 -4.40
N ILE A 78 26.27 6.92 -4.35
CA ILE A 78 26.10 8.25 -3.73
C ILE A 78 25.11 8.21 -2.56
N SER A 79 25.23 9.17 -1.65
CA SER A 79 24.34 9.32 -0.50
C SER A 79 22.94 9.79 -0.90
N ILE A 80 21.93 9.59 -0.05
CA ILE A 80 20.54 9.96 -0.38
C ILE A 80 20.32 11.47 -0.42
N THR A 81 21.05 12.23 0.40
CA THR A 81 21.05 13.69 0.34
C THR A 81 21.55 14.17 -1.03
N GLU A 82 22.58 13.50 -1.55
CA GLU A 82 23.14 13.77 -2.88
C GLU A 82 22.18 13.32 -4.01
N ILE A 83 21.48 12.19 -3.85
CA ILE A 83 20.42 11.76 -4.78
C ILE A 83 19.30 12.81 -4.86
N ARG A 84 18.92 13.42 -3.73
CA ARG A 84 17.90 14.48 -3.70
C ARG A 84 18.35 15.73 -4.45
N GLY A 85 19.61 16.13 -4.29
CA GLY A 85 20.19 17.26 -5.01
C GLY A 85 20.27 17.00 -6.52
N THR A 86 20.87 15.87 -6.90
CA THR A 86 21.05 15.48 -8.32
C THR A 86 19.73 15.27 -9.06
N CYS A 87 18.74 14.67 -8.40
CA CYS A 87 17.43 14.44 -8.99
C CYS A 87 16.47 15.63 -8.81
N SER A 88 16.90 16.70 -8.10
CA SER A 88 16.11 17.90 -7.81
C SER A 88 14.72 17.58 -7.24
N ILE A 89 14.68 16.84 -6.12
CA ILE A 89 13.45 16.30 -5.56
C ILE A 89 13.05 17.01 -4.26
N ASP A 90 11.83 17.57 -4.25
CA ASP A 90 11.19 18.15 -3.06
C ASP A 90 10.46 17.09 -2.22
N ALA A 91 11.20 16.09 -1.74
CA ALA A 91 10.71 15.07 -0.83
C ALA A 91 11.72 14.77 0.28
N THR A 92 11.20 14.22 1.38
CA THR A 92 11.99 13.82 2.54
C THR A 92 12.88 12.62 2.21
N GLU A 93 13.99 12.50 2.93
CA GLU A 93 14.90 11.37 2.85
C GLU A 93 14.19 10.02 3.03
N SER A 94 13.26 9.94 4.00
CA SER A 94 12.42 8.77 4.23
C SER A 94 11.53 8.39 3.03
N THR A 95 11.15 9.35 2.19
CA THR A 95 10.39 9.06 0.97
C THR A 95 11.28 8.50 -0.12
N ALA A 96 12.54 8.96 -0.21
CA ALA A 96 13.54 8.40 -1.12
C ALA A 96 13.89 6.95 -0.73
N TRP A 97 14.10 6.68 0.56
CA TRP A 97 14.27 5.32 1.08
C TRP A 97 13.11 4.40 0.69
N ARG A 98 11.86 4.85 0.83
CA ARG A 98 10.67 4.06 0.42
C ARG A 98 10.61 3.76 -1.08
N ILE A 99 11.31 4.53 -1.92
CA ILE A 99 11.40 4.25 -3.35
C ILE A 99 12.49 3.22 -3.60
N LEU A 100 13.62 3.33 -2.90
CA LEU A 100 14.73 2.40 -2.99
C LEU A 100 14.40 1.02 -2.41
N ASP A 101 13.58 0.95 -1.35
CA ASP A 101 13.21 -0.30 -0.68
C ASP A 101 12.20 -1.16 -1.48
N LYS A 102 11.38 -0.50 -2.32
CA LYS A 102 10.40 -1.19 -3.18
C LYS A 102 10.99 -2.25 -4.11
N PRO A 103 12.04 -1.98 -4.91
CA PRO A 103 12.65 -3.00 -5.74
C PRO A 103 13.21 -4.15 -4.90
N PHE A 104 13.74 -3.91 -3.69
CA PHE A 104 14.24 -4.99 -2.82
C PHE A 104 13.14 -5.95 -2.34
N SER A 105 11.94 -5.44 -2.05
CA SER A 105 10.81 -6.28 -1.64
C SER A 105 10.24 -7.19 -2.73
N ALA A 106 10.56 -6.92 -4.01
CA ALA A 106 10.11 -7.69 -5.16
C ALA A 106 11.20 -8.60 -5.75
N MET A 107 12.46 -8.45 -5.31
CA MET A 107 13.59 -9.27 -5.76
C MET A 107 13.73 -10.51 -4.88
N GLY A 108 13.90 -11.68 -5.50
CA GLY A 108 14.10 -12.95 -4.80
C GLY A 108 15.44 -12.99 -4.05
N LEU A 109 15.61 -13.97 -3.16
CA LEU A 109 16.80 -14.14 -2.29
C LEU A 109 18.16 -14.09 -3.01
N VAL A 110 18.20 -14.44 -4.29
CA VAL A 110 19.42 -14.46 -5.12
C VAL A 110 19.97 -13.06 -5.44
N ASP A 111 19.11 -12.05 -5.55
CA ASP A 111 19.54 -10.68 -5.87
C ASP A 111 19.93 -9.87 -4.62
N LEU A 112 19.40 -10.25 -3.45
CA LEU A 112 19.80 -9.64 -2.18
C LEU A 112 21.28 -9.92 -1.88
N ALA A 113 21.77 -11.12 -2.20
CA ALA A 113 23.18 -11.45 -2.08
C ALA A 113 24.05 -10.59 -3.01
N PHE A 114 23.64 -10.36 -4.26
CA PHE A 114 24.40 -9.52 -5.21
C PHE A 114 24.49 -8.05 -4.76
N VAL A 115 23.40 -7.49 -4.23
CA VAL A 115 23.42 -6.13 -3.70
C VAL A 115 24.13 -6.04 -2.35
N SER A 116 23.99 -7.03 -1.46
CA SER A 116 24.79 -7.10 -0.23
C SER A 116 26.28 -7.20 -0.53
N THR A 117 26.71 -8.00 -1.51
CA THR A 117 28.13 -8.08 -1.91
C THR A 117 28.63 -6.76 -2.50
N LYS A 118 27.79 -5.98 -3.19
CA LYS A 118 28.13 -4.62 -3.66
C LYS A 118 28.11 -3.55 -2.57
N MET A 119 27.26 -3.69 -1.54
CA MET A 119 27.17 -2.77 -0.40
C MET A 119 28.20 -3.06 0.70
N ASN A 120 28.86 -4.21 0.68
CA ASN A 120 29.90 -4.60 1.65
C ASN A 120 31.29 -4.01 1.38
N SER A 121 31.44 -3.01 0.50
CA SER A 121 32.75 -2.37 0.23
C SER A 121 32.96 -1.05 0.97
N VAL A 122 32.01 -0.59 1.79
CA VAL A 122 32.25 0.50 2.74
C VAL A 122 31.58 0.10 4.04
N GLU A 123 32.38 -0.10 5.08
CA GLU A 123 31.95 -0.52 6.41
C GLU A 123 30.83 0.40 6.94
N CYS A 124 29.59 -0.07 6.84
CA CYS A 124 28.48 0.44 7.63
C CYS A 124 27.55 -0.72 7.91
N VAL A 125 27.84 -1.44 9.00
CA VAL A 125 26.90 -2.42 9.57
C VAL A 125 25.73 -1.64 10.16
N ILE A 126 24.70 -1.39 9.35
CA ILE A 126 23.45 -0.80 9.83
C ILE A 126 22.71 -1.88 10.61
N ASN A 127 22.76 -1.82 11.94
CA ASN A 127 21.91 -2.66 12.79
C ASN A 127 20.44 -2.35 12.52
N ARG A 128 19.54 -3.33 12.78
CA ARG A 128 18.07 -3.24 12.59
C ARG A 128 17.38 -2.04 13.27
N SER A 129 18.12 -1.30 14.10
CA SER A 129 17.75 -0.05 14.79
C SER A 129 18.17 1.24 14.06
N GLY A 130 18.91 1.18 12.96
CA GLY A 130 19.26 2.34 12.13
C GLY A 130 20.38 3.24 12.67
N SER A 131 21.21 2.78 13.61
CA SER A 131 22.36 3.54 14.10
C SER A 131 23.66 3.00 13.52
N CYS A 132 24.41 3.85 12.82
CA CYS A 132 25.78 3.58 12.37
C CYS A 132 26.75 3.83 13.54
N THR A 133 27.67 2.90 13.80
CA THR A 133 28.82 3.11 14.68
C THR A 133 30.08 2.93 13.87
N ASP A 134 30.91 3.97 13.84
CA ASP A 134 32.21 3.97 13.16
C ASP A 134 33.24 3.23 14.02
N ASN A 135 34.08 2.40 13.40
CA ASN A 135 35.31 1.88 13.99
C ASN A 135 36.47 2.29 13.08
#